data_AF-F0Y3H8-F1
#
_entry.id   AF-F0Y3H8-F1
#
_cell.length_a   1.000
_cell.length_b   1.000
_cell.length_c   1.000
_cell.angle_alpha   90.00
_cell.angle_beta   90.00
_cell.angle_gamma   90.00
#
_symmetry.space_group_name_H-M   'P 1'
#
loop_
_entity.id
_entity.type
_entity.pdbx_description
1 polymer ?
#
loop_
_entity_poly.entity_id
_entity_poly.type
_entity_poly.pdbx_seq_one_letter_code
_entity_poly.pdbx_strand_id
1 'polypeptide(L)'
;KGRWLQLEDKRLRSVLAALDGPISKAHTDWDAVARALGSRDAAECRLRWEKVIGKGERKGRFTAAEDEAVRKYAAEGLEWPEIAARVPGRNSKQIRDRFYNKLAPGLKAVSDPWTEREDALLYHSYQKWGSAWGQICLVVAGRSPNMVKNRWNSQGRK
;
A
#
# COMPACT_ATOMS: atom_id res chain seq x y z
N LYS A 1 -25.14 -4.84 -7.43
CA LYS A 1 -24.03 -4.92 -8.42
C LYS A 1 -22.74 -5.40 -7.74
N GLY A 2 -21.80 -5.96 -8.51
CA GLY A 2 -20.54 -6.54 -8.03
C GLY A 2 -19.41 -5.53 -7.72
N ARG A 3 -18.21 -6.06 -7.46
CA ARG A 3 -16.98 -5.33 -7.07
C ARG A 3 -16.64 -4.18 -8.04
N TRP A 4 -16.19 -3.05 -7.51
CA TRP A 4 -15.66 -1.92 -8.29
C TRP A 4 -14.36 -2.30 -9.01
N LEU A 5 -14.31 -2.05 -10.32
CA LEU A 5 -13.11 -2.25 -11.13
C LEU A 5 -12.17 -1.04 -11.07
N GLN A 6 -10.88 -1.26 -11.32
CA GLN A 6 -9.89 -0.19 -11.38
C GLN A 6 -10.22 0.86 -12.45
N LEU A 7 -10.77 0.42 -13.59
CA LEU A 7 -11.19 1.32 -14.65
C LEU A 7 -12.38 2.20 -14.22
N GLU A 8 -13.32 1.65 -13.46
CA GLU A 8 -14.44 2.41 -12.90
C GLU A 8 -13.95 3.47 -11.92
N ASP A 9 -13.00 3.13 -11.04
CA ASP A 9 -12.36 4.10 -10.14
C ASP A 9 -11.62 5.21 -10.93
N LYS A 10 -10.95 4.85 -12.02
CA LYS A 10 -10.24 5.82 -12.88
C LYS A 10 -11.23 6.77 -13.56
N ARG A 11 -12.31 6.24 -14.12
CA ARG A 11 -13.38 7.04 -14.74
C ARG A 11 -14.08 7.92 -13.72
N LEU A 12 -14.45 7.39 -12.55
CA LEU A 12 -15.10 8.15 -11.50
C LEU A 12 -14.22 9.32 -11.03
N ARG A 13 -12.89 9.12 -10.86
CA ARG A 13 -11.96 10.23 -10.59
C ARG A 13 -11.94 11.27 -11.71
N SER A 14 -11.91 10.83 -12.96
CA SER A 14 -11.87 11.73 -14.12
C SER A 14 -13.13 12.58 -14.23
N VAL A 15 -14.31 11.98 -14.03
CA VAL A 15 -15.60 12.68 -14.05
C VAL A 15 -15.65 13.71 -12.92
N LEU A 16 -15.27 13.32 -11.71
CA LEU A 16 -15.30 14.21 -10.55
C LEU A 16 -14.27 15.34 -10.63
N ALA A 17 -13.11 15.10 -11.22
CA ALA A 17 -12.08 16.12 -11.42
C ALA A 17 -12.45 17.17 -12.48
N ALA A 18 -13.44 16.88 -13.34
CA ALA A 18 -13.95 17.79 -14.35
C ALA A 18 -15.14 18.64 -13.84
N LEU A 19 -15.61 18.41 -12.60
CA LEU A 19 -16.66 19.21 -12.00
C LEU A 19 -16.08 20.50 -11.39
N ASP A 20 -16.81 21.59 -11.55
CA ASP A 20 -16.53 22.83 -10.83
C ASP A 20 -17.06 22.74 -9.39
N GLY A 21 -16.25 23.18 -8.42
CA GLY A 21 -16.64 23.25 -7.01
C GLY A 21 -16.31 22.02 -6.16
N PRO A 22 -16.66 22.04 -4.86
CA PRO A 22 -16.25 21.02 -3.91
C PRO A 22 -17.02 19.71 -4.09
N ILE A 23 -16.29 18.59 -4.14
CA ILE A 23 -16.90 17.26 -4.23
C ILE A 23 -17.43 16.83 -2.85
N SER A 24 -18.75 16.86 -2.67
CA SER A 24 -19.40 16.53 -1.40
C SER A 24 -20.83 15.99 -1.60
N LYS A 25 -21.41 15.41 -0.55
CA LYS A 25 -22.82 14.96 -0.59
C LYS A 25 -23.79 16.09 -0.95
N ALA A 26 -23.51 17.32 -0.53
CA ALA A 26 -24.42 18.46 -0.67
C ALA A 26 -24.23 19.25 -1.98
N HIS A 27 -23.02 19.24 -2.56
CA HIS A 27 -22.67 20.13 -3.68
C HIS A 27 -22.35 19.38 -4.98
N THR A 28 -22.40 18.05 -4.99
CA THR A 28 -22.12 17.24 -6.18
C THR A 28 -23.42 16.66 -6.73
N ASP A 29 -23.69 16.93 -8.00
CA ASP A 29 -24.75 16.24 -8.76
C ASP A 29 -24.30 14.79 -9.05
N TRP A 30 -24.63 13.89 -8.12
CA TRP A 30 -24.28 12.48 -8.22
C TRP A 30 -25.03 11.75 -9.34
N ASP A 31 -26.18 12.28 -9.78
CA ASP A 31 -26.92 11.74 -10.92
C ASP A 31 -26.21 12.08 -12.22
N ALA A 32 -25.66 13.29 -12.37
CA ALA A 32 -24.78 13.64 -13.50
C ALA A 32 -23.51 12.79 -13.51
N VAL A 33 -22.90 12.57 -12.34
CA VAL A 33 -21.72 11.70 -12.20
C VAL A 33 -22.03 10.26 -12.63
N ALA A 34 -23.17 9.72 -12.20
CA ALA A 34 -23.62 8.38 -12.57
C ALA A 34 -23.89 8.25 -14.08
N ARG A 35 -24.56 9.25 -14.68
CA ARG A 35 -24.78 9.31 -16.14
C ARG A 35 -23.47 9.33 -16.92
N ALA A 36 -22.50 10.15 -16.49
CA ALA A 36 -21.20 10.24 -17.14
C ALA A 36 -20.35 8.96 -16.96
N LEU A 37 -20.48 8.28 -15.81
CA LEU A 37 -19.77 7.02 -15.55
C LEU A 37 -20.38 5.84 -16.34
N GLY A 38 -21.70 5.81 -16.49
CA GLY A 38 -22.47 4.84 -17.26
C GLY A 38 -22.55 3.42 -16.67
N SER A 39 -21.72 3.08 -15.67
CA SER A 39 -21.66 1.73 -15.09
C SER A 39 -22.31 1.60 -13.70
N ARG A 40 -22.58 2.71 -13.01
CA ARG A 40 -23.02 2.75 -11.60
C ARG A 40 -24.11 3.80 -11.39
N ASP A 41 -24.93 3.60 -10.37
CA ASP A 41 -25.93 4.60 -9.97
C ASP A 41 -25.32 5.70 -9.08
N ALA A 42 -26.10 6.76 -8.82
CA ALA A 42 -25.67 7.93 -8.05
C ALA A 42 -25.25 7.57 -6.62
N ALA A 43 -25.99 6.67 -5.96
CA ALA A 43 -25.70 6.23 -4.60
C ALA A 43 -24.40 5.42 -4.53
N GLU A 44 -24.18 4.52 -5.49
CA GLU A 44 -22.94 3.76 -5.66
C GLU A 44 -21.73 4.70 -5.86
N CYS A 45 -21.85 5.67 -6.78
CA CYS A 45 -20.79 6.65 -7.06
C CYS A 45 -20.43 7.48 -5.81
N ARG A 46 -21.45 8.01 -5.11
CA ARG A 46 -21.26 8.78 -3.88
C ARG A 46 -20.57 7.96 -2.81
N LEU A 47 -21.09 6.77 -2.53
CA LEU A 47 -20.52 5.89 -1.50
C LEU A 47 -19.08 5.49 -1.85
N ARG A 48 -18.78 5.29 -3.14
CA ARG A 48 -17.42 4.99 -3.59
C ARG A 48 -16.48 6.16 -3.37
N TRP A 49 -16.92 7.38 -3.67
CA TRP A 49 -16.17 8.59 -3.37
C TRP A 49 -15.93 8.72 -1.85
N GLU A 50 -16.99 8.81 -1.05
CA GLU A 50 -16.90 9.04 0.40
C GLU A 50 -16.02 8.01 1.11
N LYS A 51 -16.19 6.73 0.77
CA LYS A 51 -15.54 5.64 1.52
C LYS A 51 -14.13 5.32 1.03
N VAL A 52 -13.83 5.58 -0.25
CA VAL A 52 -12.63 5.03 -0.90
C VAL A 52 -11.82 6.05 -1.68
N ILE A 53 -12.44 6.82 -2.58
CA ILE A 53 -11.69 7.68 -3.51
C ILE A 53 -11.42 9.07 -2.91
N GLY A 54 -12.42 9.69 -2.27
CA GLY A 54 -12.36 11.04 -1.72
C GLY A 54 -11.43 11.22 -0.54
N LYS A 55 -10.90 10.12 0.01
CA LYS A 55 -9.83 10.16 1.03
C LYS A 55 -8.46 10.55 0.46
N GLY A 56 -8.34 10.69 -0.87
CA GLY A 56 -7.08 11.02 -1.53
C GLY A 56 -6.05 9.88 -1.49
N GLU A 57 -6.38 8.71 -0.95
CA GLU A 57 -5.45 7.59 -0.81
C GLU A 57 -5.08 7.00 -2.17
N ARG A 58 -3.80 7.15 -2.52
CA ARG A 58 -3.18 6.55 -3.68
C ARG A 58 -2.88 5.08 -3.42
N LYS A 59 -3.38 4.23 -4.29
CA LYS A 59 -3.09 2.79 -4.31
C LYS A 59 -1.95 2.50 -5.28
N GLY A 60 -1.17 1.47 -5.01
CA GLY A 60 -0.12 0.98 -5.90
C GLY A 60 1.31 1.40 -5.52
N ARG A 61 2.22 1.24 -6.49
CA ARG A 61 3.69 1.36 -6.32
C ARG A 61 4.09 2.73 -5.79
N PHE A 62 5.06 2.75 -4.89
CA PHE A 62 5.71 3.99 -4.48
C PHE A 62 6.57 4.56 -5.60
N THR A 63 6.60 5.87 -5.73
CA THR A 63 7.52 6.56 -6.64
C THR A 63 8.89 6.74 -5.96
N ALA A 64 9.93 7.04 -6.74
CA ALA A 64 11.25 7.32 -6.17
C ALA A 64 11.23 8.52 -5.21
N ALA A 65 10.51 9.59 -5.57
CA ALA A 65 10.35 10.78 -4.73
C ALA A 65 9.60 10.48 -3.43
N GLU A 66 8.56 9.63 -3.46
CA GLU A 66 7.90 9.19 -2.23
C GLU A 66 8.85 8.35 -1.36
N ASP A 67 9.62 7.44 -1.95
CA ASP A 67 10.59 6.61 -1.21
C ASP A 67 11.69 7.47 -0.57
N GLU A 68 12.17 8.51 -1.26
CA GLU A 68 13.15 9.47 -0.74
C GLU A 68 12.58 10.26 0.44
N ALA A 69 11.37 10.82 0.29
CA ALA A 69 10.69 11.53 1.37
C ALA A 69 10.49 10.64 2.61
N VAL A 70 10.05 9.40 2.42
CA VAL A 70 9.88 8.45 3.53
C VAL A 70 11.20 8.15 4.23
N ARG A 71 12.30 7.92 3.49
CA ARG A 71 13.61 7.69 4.10
C ARG A 71 14.09 8.90 4.90
N LYS A 72 13.99 10.09 4.30
CA LYS A 72 14.41 11.35 4.93
C LYS A 72 13.70 11.56 6.26
N TYR A 73 12.37 11.56 6.26
CA TYR A 73 11.60 11.86 7.46
C TYR A 73 11.69 10.77 8.53
N ALA A 74 11.83 9.50 8.13
CA ALA A 74 12.07 8.42 9.08
C ALA A 74 13.46 8.54 9.74
N ALA A 75 14.48 9.01 9.01
CA ALA A 75 15.81 9.28 9.56
C ALA A 75 15.81 10.49 10.51
N GLU A 76 14.93 11.47 10.28
CA GLU A 76 14.69 12.60 11.18
C GLU A 76 13.90 12.20 12.45
N GLY A 77 13.44 10.95 12.56
CA GLY A 77 12.72 10.44 13.73
C GLY A 77 11.24 10.80 13.77
N LEU A 78 10.64 11.20 12.63
CA LEU A 78 9.24 11.57 12.57
C LEU A 78 8.34 10.34 12.66
N GLU A 79 7.22 10.49 13.35
CA GLU A 79 6.21 9.45 13.48
C GLU A 79 5.45 9.24 12.15
N TRP A 80 5.00 8.00 11.91
CA TRP A 80 4.33 7.63 10.63
C TRP A 80 3.14 8.50 10.22
N PRO A 81 2.27 8.98 11.14
CA PRO A 81 1.22 9.95 10.81
C PRO A 81 1.76 11.27 10.27
N GLU A 82 2.86 11.76 10.82
CA GLU A 82 3.47 13.01 10.37
C GLU A 82 4.18 12.85 9.03
N ILE A 83 4.81 11.70 8.80
CA ILE A 83 5.38 11.39 7.48
C ILE A 83 4.27 11.30 6.42
N ALA A 84 3.14 10.67 6.75
CA ALA A 84 1.99 10.58 5.85
C ALA A 84 1.41 11.96 5.48
N ALA A 85 1.35 12.90 6.43
CA ALA A 85 0.94 14.27 6.15
C ALA A 85 1.88 14.99 5.16
N ARG A 86 3.16 14.61 5.14
CA ARG A 86 4.20 15.15 4.23
C ARG A 86 4.33 14.38 2.91
N VAL A 87 3.61 13.25 2.73
CA VAL A 87 3.62 12.44 1.51
C VAL A 87 2.18 12.33 0.97
N PRO A 88 1.73 13.33 0.17
CA PRO A 88 0.34 13.43 -0.26
C PRO A 88 -0.19 12.15 -0.90
N GLY A 89 -1.39 11.77 -0.48
CA GLY A 89 -2.07 10.57 -0.95
C GLY A 89 -1.52 9.25 -0.40
N ARG A 90 -0.59 9.26 0.55
CA ARG A 90 -0.22 8.07 1.32
C ARG A 90 -0.70 8.18 2.75
N ASN A 91 -1.17 7.07 3.31
CA ASN A 91 -1.53 7.01 4.73
C ASN A 91 -0.40 6.39 5.57
N SER A 92 -0.48 6.58 6.89
CA SER A 92 0.56 6.16 7.84
C SER A 92 0.87 4.67 7.75
N LYS A 93 -0.15 3.84 7.52
CA LYS A 93 0.02 2.40 7.34
C LYS A 93 0.86 2.08 6.11
N GLN A 94 0.53 2.70 4.97
CA GLN A 94 1.29 2.50 3.72
C GLN A 94 2.74 2.95 3.86
N ILE A 95 2.97 4.09 4.52
CA ILE A 95 4.30 4.64 4.77
C ILE A 95 5.13 3.67 5.64
N ARG A 96 4.57 3.26 6.78
CA ARG A 96 5.21 2.31 7.70
C ARG A 96 5.51 0.97 7.03
N ASP A 97 4.53 0.40 6.33
CA ASP A 97 4.68 -0.86 5.62
C ASP A 97 5.73 -0.75 4.51
N ARG A 98 5.79 0.38 3.80
CA ARG A 98 6.82 0.62 2.77
C ARG A 98 8.20 0.67 3.38
N PHE A 99 8.37 1.40 4.48
CA PHE A 99 9.65 1.56 5.16
C PHE A 99 10.22 0.20 5.59
N TYR A 100 9.51 -0.53 6.45
CA TYR A 100 10.03 -1.81 7.00
C TYR A 100 10.22 -2.91 5.97
N ASN A 101 9.51 -2.87 4.83
CA ASN A 101 9.64 -3.91 3.82
C ASN A 101 10.67 -3.61 2.72
N LYS A 102 11.06 -2.34 2.53
CA LYS A 102 11.84 -1.90 1.35
C LYS A 102 12.86 -0.79 1.60
N LEU A 103 12.67 0.07 2.59
CA LEU A 103 13.48 1.29 2.74
C LEU A 103 14.33 1.31 4.02
N ALA A 104 14.03 0.45 4.99
CA ALA A 104 14.78 0.39 6.23
C ALA A 104 16.27 0.13 5.94
N PRO A 105 17.19 0.82 6.64
CA PRO A 105 18.62 0.61 6.50
C PRO A 105 19.01 -0.85 6.70
N GLY A 106 20.00 -1.32 5.94
CA GLY A 106 20.52 -2.70 6.04
C GLY A 106 19.63 -3.78 5.41
N LEU A 107 18.49 -3.42 4.78
CA LEU A 107 17.72 -4.37 3.99
C LEU A 107 18.42 -4.71 2.67
N LYS A 108 18.51 -6.00 2.39
CA LYS A 108 18.88 -6.54 1.08
C LYS A 108 17.82 -6.19 0.05
N ALA A 109 18.23 -6.05 -1.21
CA ALA A 109 17.29 -5.84 -2.29
C ALA A 109 16.42 -7.10 -2.45
N VAL A 110 15.21 -6.90 -2.98
CA VAL A 110 14.30 -8.03 -3.22
C VAL A 110 14.73 -8.91 -4.37
N SER A 111 15.60 -8.39 -5.23
CA SER A 111 16.31 -9.16 -6.26
C SER A 111 17.48 -9.99 -5.72
N ASP A 112 17.96 -9.73 -4.50
CA ASP A 112 19.16 -10.41 -4.00
C ASP A 112 18.86 -11.90 -3.76
N PRO A 113 19.71 -12.81 -4.27
CA PRO A 113 19.48 -14.25 -4.19
C PRO A 113 19.49 -14.71 -2.73
N TRP A 114 18.65 -15.69 -2.42
CA TRP A 114 18.64 -16.35 -1.11
C TRP A 114 19.81 -17.31 -1.01
N THR A 115 20.53 -17.26 0.11
CA THR A 115 21.62 -18.20 0.37
C THR A 115 21.11 -19.45 1.11
N GLU A 116 21.83 -20.56 0.99
CA GLU A 116 21.52 -21.79 1.72
C GLU A 116 21.49 -21.56 3.24
N ARG A 117 22.38 -20.69 3.75
CA ARG A 117 22.37 -20.29 5.15
C ARG A 117 21.09 -19.56 5.54
N GLU A 118 20.61 -18.62 4.71
CA GLU A 118 19.35 -17.92 4.96
C GLU A 118 18.15 -18.89 4.94
N ASP A 119 18.15 -19.86 4.03
CA ASP A 119 17.11 -20.89 3.95
C ASP A 119 17.12 -21.82 5.17
N ALA A 120 18.30 -22.26 5.62
CA ALA A 120 18.43 -23.08 6.82
C ALA A 120 17.93 -22.32 8.07
N LEU A 121 18.33 -21.04 8.21
CA LEU A 121 17.85 -20.21 9.31
C LEU A 121 16.33 -20.02 9.28
N LEU A 122 15.76 -19.79 8.09
CA LEU A 122 14.32 -19.67 7.90
C LEU A 122 13.60 -20.96 8.34
N TYR A 123 14.06 -22.12 7.87
CA TYR A 123 13.47 -23.42 8.19
C TYR A 123 13.45 -23.68 9.70
N HIS A 124 14.61 -23.57 10.36
CA HIS A 124 14.70 -23.82 11.80
C HIS A 124 13.89 -22.80 12.62
N SER A 125 13.88 -21.53 12.21
CA SER A 125 13.10 -20.50 12.91
C SER A 125 11.60 -20.72 12.77
N TYR A 126 11.14 -21.20 11.60
CA TYR A 126 9.73 -21.55 11.38
C TYR A 126 9.31 -22.76 12.22
N GLN A 127 10.16 -23.79 12.35
CA GLN A 127 9.89 -24.91 13.25
C GLN A 127 9.68 -24.45 14.71
N LYS A 128 10.42 -23.43 15.15
CA LYS A 128 10.36 -22.89 16.51
C LYS A 128 9.18 -21.95 16.75
N TRP A 129 8.86 -21.08 15.80
CA TRP A 129 7.91 -19.97 16.00
C TRP A 129 6.74 -19.93 15.02
N GLY A 130 6.63 -20.89 14.11
CA GLY A 130 5.60 -20.91 13.06
C GLY A 130 5.65 -19.65 12.18
N SER A 131 4.48 -19.09 11.84
CA SER A 131 4.37 -17.91 10.96
C SER A 131 4.68 -16.57 11.64
N ALA A 132 5.52 -16.55 12.69
CA ALA A 132 5.96 -15.34 13.37
C ALA A 132 7.04 -14.59 12.55
N TRP A 133 6.70 -14.13 11.34
CA TRP A 133 7.65 -13.55 10.37
C TRP A 133 8.47 -12.39 10.90
N GLY A 134 7.90 -11.59 11.82
CA GLY A 134 8.60 -10.49 12.48
C GLY A 134 9.71 -10.96 13.42
N GLN A 135 9.58 -12.15 14.04
CA GLN A 135 10.65 -12.75 14.84
C GLN A 135 11.69 -13.42 13.93
N ILE A 136 11.22 -14.13 12.91
CA ILE A 136 12.11 -14.83 11.98
C ILE A 136 13.02 -13.86 11.22
N CYS A 137 12.53 -12.68 10.83
CA CYS A 137 13.37 -11.71 10.13
C CYS A 137 14.51 -11.14 10.98
N LEU A 138 14.41 -11.20 12.31
CA LEU A 138 15.52 -10.81 13.19
C LEU A 138 16.68 -11.81 13.11
N VAL A 139 16.37 -13.08 12.84
CA VAL A 139 17.36 -14.15 12.66
C VAL A 139 17.91 -14.16 11.24
N VAL A 140 17.03 -13.98 10.24
CA VAL A 140 17.43 -13.87 8.82
C VAL A 140 17.77 -12.41 8.49
N ALA A 141 18.88 -11.93 9.07
CA ALA A 141 19.29 -10.53 9.00
C ALA A 141 19.31 -9.97 7.56
N GLY A 142 18.84 -8.73 7.42
CA GLY A 142 18.75 -8.04 6.13
C GLY A 142 17.57 -8.47 5.24
N ARG A 143 16.77 -9.46 5.63
CA ARG A 143 15.52 -9.81 4.94
C ARG A 143 14.34 -9.26 5.73
N SER A 144 13.44 -8.52 5.07
CA SER A 144 12.23 -8.01 5.74
C SER A 144 11.24 -9.15 6.05
N PRO A 145 10.31 -8.97 7.02
CA PRO A 145 9.28 -9.97 7.32
C PRO A 145 8.52 -10.45 6.08
N ASN A 146 8.26 -9.55 5.14
CA ASN A 146 7.57 -9.89 3.90
C ASN A 146 8.45 -10.70 2.93
N MET A 147 9.76 -10.45 2.88
CA MET A 147 10.70 -11.28 2.10
C MET A 147 10.75 -12.71 2.64
N VAL A 148 10.88 -12.85 3.97
CA VAL A 148 10.91 -14.15 4.66
C VAL A 148 9.64 -14.96 4.39
N LYS A 149 8.46 -14.35 4.62
CA LYS A 149 7.17 -14.97 4.33
C LYS A 149 7.06 -15.43 2.87
N ASN A 150 7.47 -14.58 1.93
CA ASN A 150 7.41 -14.90 0.50
C ASN A 150 8.35 -16.04 0.13
N ARG A 151 9.55 -16.09 0.73
CA ARG A 151 10.51 -17.18 0.53
C ARG A 151 9.91 -18.50 0.98
N TRP A 152 9.37 -18.57 2.19
CA TRP A 152 8.70 -19.77 2.72
C TRP A 152 7.58 -20.26 1.79
N ASN A 153 6.68 -19.35 1.41
CA ASN A 153 5.56 -19.68 0.52
C ASN A 153 5.99 -20.09 -0.90
N SER A 154 7.18 -19.71 -1.34
CA SER A 154 7.75 -20.13 -2.63
C SER A 154 8.35 -21.53 -2.59
N GLN A 155 8.79 -22.00 -1.42
CA GLN A 155 9.39 -23.32 -1.25
C GLN A 155 8.34 -24.44 -1.28
N GLY A 156 7.15 -24.21 -0.71
CA GLY A 156 6.04 -25.18 -0.70
C GLY A 156 5.18 -25.25 -1.97
N ARG A 157 5.59 -24.58 -3.06
CA ARG A 157 4.92 -24.62 -4.38
C ARG A 157 5.68 -25.47 -5.40
N LYS A 158 6.62 -26.30 -4.93
CA LYS A 158 7.30 -27.31 -5.74
C LYS A 158 6.68 -28.66 -5.50
#